data_AF-A0A0N4YWI8-F1
#
_entry.id   AF-A0A0N4YWI8-F1
#
_cell.length_a   1.000
_cell.length_b   1.000
_cell.length_c   1.000
_cell.angle_alpha   90.00
_cell.angle_beta   90.00
_cell.angle_gamma   90.00
#
_symmetry.space_group_name_H-M   'P 1'
#
loop_
_entity.id
_entity.type
_entity.pdbx_description
1 polymer ?
#
loop_
_entity_poly.entity_id
_entity_poly.type
_entity_poly.pdbx_seq_one_letter_code
_entity_poly.pdbx_strand_id
1 'polypeptide(L)'
;MTESTEDLKMDGNRFFQQGRYQEAIDAYSKAIIRNPHVSTYFTNRALCHMNLKAWAKAAEDCSKAAFLDRNNVKAYYFGGRAAIQLGNYNEAIRLITQAKELASSQKMNFGDEIHAQMRLARREKFRMEEEKRVKEEGELQIYLRRLINDDVNRRVAELVSNSEGDSKQNAMAEDIEQITMEGEQYKAQLDSLFAQIDDRRRKREIPDFLCGKISCALLQDPVITP
;
A
#
# COMPACT_ATOMS: atom_id res chain seq x y z
N MET A 1 11.73 23.87 43.04
CA MET A 1 10.37 23.84 42.48
C MET A 1 10.31 22.70 41.49
N THR A 2 9.69 21.58 41.84
CA THR A 2 9.48 20.47 40.91
C THR A 2 8.24 20.78 40.08
N GLU A 3 8.41 21.12 38.81
CA GLU A 3 7.29 21.27 37.86
C GLU A 3 6.43 20.00 37.89
N SER A 4 5.11 20.15 38.01
CA SER A 4 4.18 19.03 37.98
C SER A 4 4.13 18.42 36.58
N THR A 5 3.82 17.13 36.47
CA THR A 5 3.66 16.46 35.16
C THR A 5 2.53 17.09 34.34
N GLU A 6 1.52 17.63 35.02
CA GLU A 6 0.43 18.38 34.40
C GLU A 6 0.88 19.74 33.86
N ASP A 7 1.77 20.44 34.57
CA ASP A 7 2.33 21.71 34.10
C ASP A 7 3.16 21.49 32.82
N LEU A 8 4.00 20.45 32.82
CA LEU A 8 4.79 20.05 31.64
C LEU A 8 3.90 19.69 30.44
N LYS A 9 2.76 19.04 30.68
CA LYS A 9 1.77 18.75 29.64
C LYS A 9 1.14 20.05 29.11
N MET A 10 0.80 20.99 29.97
CA MET A 10 0.23 22.28 29.56
C MET A 10 1.24 23.12 28.77
N ASP A 11 2.50 23.13 29.19
CA ASP A 11 3.58 23.78 28.45
C ASP A 11 3.76 23.15 27.06
N GLY A 12 3.77 21.82 26.98
CA GLY A 12 3.80 21.10 25.70
C GLY A 12 2.63 21.49 24.79
N ASN A 13 1.41 21.58 25.34
CA ASN A 13 0.23 22.02 24.59
C ASN A 13 0.37 23.47 24.10
N ARG A 14 0.94 24.36 24.92
CA ARG A 14 1.19 25.77 24.54
C ARG A 14 2.20 25.86 23.40
N PHE A 15 3.32 25.13 23.48
CA PHE A 15 4.31 25.09 22.40
C PHE A 15 3.73 24.49 21.11
N PHE A 16 2.88 23.47 21.24
CA PHE A 16 2.18 22.87 20.10
C PHE A 16 1.27 23.88 19.39
N GLN A 17 0.49 24.66 20.14
CA GLN A 17 -0.36 25.72 19.59
C GLN A 17 0.45 26.84 18.91
N GLN A 18 1.66 27.11 19.40
CA GLN A 18 2.60 28.07 18.79
C GLN A 18 3.34 27.51 17.55
N GLY A 19 3.10 26.26 17.15
CA GLY A 19 3.82 25.60 16.06
C GLY A 19 5.27 25.18 16.40
N ARG A 20 5.66 25.30 17.67
CA ARG A 20 7.01 24.97 18.16
C ARG A 20 7.07 23.49 18.55
N TYR A 21 6.99 22.62 17.55
CA TYR A 21 6.85 21.17 17.77
C TYR A 21 8.04 20.52 18.48
N GLN A 22 9.28 21.00 18.24
CA GLN A 22 10.46 20.44 18.89
C GLN A 22 10.46 20.70 20.39
N GLU A 23 10.09 21.91 20.81
CA GLU A 23 10.01 22.28 22.23
C GLU A 23 8.82 21.60 22.92
N ALA A 24 7.71 21.40 22.20
CA ALA A 24 6.60 20.58 22.68
C ALA A 24 7.06 19.12 22.95
N ILE A 25 7.86 18.54 22.06
CA ILE A 25 8.45 17.20 22.23
C ILE A 25 9.32 17.15 23.48
N ASP A 26 10.14 18.17 23.73
CA ASP A 26 11.01 18.22 24.91
C ASP A 26 10.18 18.32 26.20
N ALA A 27 9.13 19.15 26.20
CA ALA A 27 8.20 19.27 27.33
C ALA A 27 7.45 17.95 27.62
N TYR A 28 6.89 17.30 26.59
CA TYR A 28 6.25 15.99 26.76
C TYR A 28 7.25 14.91 27.16
N SER A 29 8.49 14.96 26.68
CA SER A 29 9.52 13.99 27.07
C SER A 29 9.92 14.15 28.54
N LYS A 30 10.02 15.39 29.04
CA LYS A 30 10.17 15.65 30.48
C LYS A 30 8.98 15.11 31.28
N ALA A 31 7.74 15.28 30.79
CA ALA A 31 6.55 14.72 31.43
C ALA A 31 6.60 13.18 31.48
N ILE A 32 7.02 12.53 30.40
CA ILE A 32 7.17 11.06 30.32
C ILE A 32 8.25 10.55 31.28
N ILE A 33 9.39 11.24 31.39
CA ILE A 33 10.47 10.86 32.33
C ILE A 33 9.96 10.92 33.78
N ARG A 34 9.10 11.89 34.10
CA ARG A 34 8.52 12.04 35.44
C ARG A 34 7.41 11.03 35.72
N ASN A 35 6.54 10.76 34.74
CA ASN A 35 5.48 9.76 34.86
C ASN A 35 5.28 9.01 33.51
N PRO A 36 5.84 7.80 33.37
CA PRO A 36 5.79 7.03 32.13
C PRO A 36 4.48 6.24 31.94
N HIS A 37 3.55 6.27 32.88
CA HIS A 37 2.32 5.47 32.83
C HIS A 37 1.15 6.18 32.13
N VAL A 38 1.32 7.44 31.75
CA VAL A 38 0.25 8.24 31.15
C VAL A 38 0.30 8.16 29.63
N SER A 39 -0.65 7.42 29.04
CA SER A 39 -0.78 7.23 27.59
C SER A 39 -0.91 8.56 26.80
N THR A 40 -1.55 9.59 27.39
CA THR A 40 -1.80 10.87 26.70
C THR A 40 -0.52 11.63 26.35
N TYR A 41 0.54 11.52 27.16
CA TYR A 41 1.82 12.17 26.89
C TYR A 41 2.47 11.61 25.62
N PHE A 42 2.41 10.29 25.44
CA PHE A 42 2.89 9.62 24.23
C PHE A 42 2.07 10.00 23.01
N THR A 43 0.72 10.07 23.10
CA THR A 43 -0.09 10.49 21.95
C THR A 43 0.14 11.93 21.53
N ASN A 44 0.38 12.84 22.49
CA ASN A 44 0.66 14.24 22.18
C ASN A 44 2.06 14.41 21.57
N ARG A 45 3.06 13.68 22.09
CA ARG A 45 4.40 13.64 21.49
C ARG A 45 4.38 13.03 20.08
N ALA A 46 3.63 11.95 19.88
CA ALA A 46 3.43 11.34 18.56
C ALA A 46 2.84 12.35 17.56
N LEU A 47 1.85 13.14 17.97
CA LEU A 47 1.26 14.17 17.12
C LEU A 47 2.30 15.25 16.73
N CYS A 48 3.18 15.65 17.64
CA CYS A 48 4.29 16.56 17.33
C CYS A 48 5.25 15.92 16.31
N HIS A 49 5.61 14.65 16.50
CA HIS A 49 6.44 13.91 15.56
C HIS A 49 5.81 13.80 14.16
N MET A 50 4.49 13.61 14.07
CA MET A 50 3.77 13.61 12.78
C MET A 50 3.87 14.96 12.06
N ASN A 51 3.76 16.08 12.79
CA ASN A 51 3.92 17.42 12.19
C ASN A 51 5.35 17.67 11.68
N LEU A 52 6.35 17.07 12.34
CA LEU A 52 7.75 17.07 11.89
C LEU A 52 8.06 15.98 10.84
N LYS A 53 7.05 15.26 10.33
CA LYS A 53 7.20 14.13 9.40
C LYS A 53 8.09 12.99 9.92
N ALA A 54 8.29 12.91 11.23
CA ALA A 54 9.04 11.84 11.89
C ALA A 54 8.13 10.62 12.17
N TRP A 55 7.65 9.99 11.10
CA TRP A 55 6.61 8.94 11.17
C TRP A 55 7.01 7.71 11.97
N ALA A 56 8.28 7.29 11.89
CA ALA A 56 8.79 6.14 12.64
C ALA A 56 8.72 6.36 14.16
N LYS A 57 9.14 7.54 14.63
CA LYS A 57 9.07 7.92 16.05
C LYS A 57 7.62 8.06 16.51
N ALA A 58 6.76 8.64 15.67
CA ALA A 58 5.33 8.74 15.95
C ALA A 58 4.68 7.36 16.11
N ALA A 59 5.03 6.39 15.24
CA ALA A 59 4.52 5.02 15.33
C ALA A 59 4.96 4.34 16.63
N GLU A 60 6.22 4.47 17.03
CA GLU A 60 6.74 3.91 18.29
C GLU A 60 6.00 4.49 19.51
N ASP A 61 5.78 5.81 19.54
CA ASP A 61 5.03 6.46 20.60
C ASP A 61 3.56 6.02 20.64
N CYS A 62 2.94 5.84 19.47
CA CYS A 62 1.57 5.31 19.40
C CYS A 62 1.49 3.87 19.89
N SER A 63 2.49 3.03 19.59
CA SER A 63 2.57 1.66 20.11
C SER A 63 2.71 1.64 21.64
N LYS A 64 3.54 2.51 22.21
CA LYS A 64 3.66 2.67 23.67
C LYS A 64 2.36 3.17 24.29
N ALA A 65 1.72 4.16 23.68
CA ALA A 65 0.43 4.69 24.12
C ALA A 65 -0.66 3.61 24.14
N ALA A 66 -0.73 2.77 23.10
CA ALA A 66 -1.67 1.66 22.96
C ALA A 66 -1.37 0.51 23.95
N PHE A 67 -0.11 0.31 24.32
CA PHE A 67 0.28 -0.66 25.35
C PHE A 67 -0.18 -0.22 26.74
N LEU A 68 -0.02 1.07 27.06
CA LEU A 68 -0.44 1.66 28.34
C LEU A 68 -1.96 1.77 28.47
N ASP A 69 -2.64 2.18 27.40
CA ASP A 69 -4.09 2.32 27.37
C ASP A 69 -4.66 1.76 26.07
N ARG A 70 -5.26 0.57 26.18
CA ARG A 70 -5.91 -0.13 25.07
C ARG A 70 -7.22 0.50 24.63
N ASN A 71 -7.77 1.44 25.40
CA ASN A 71 -8.97 2.18 25.07
C ASN A 71 -8.65 3.54 24.43
N ASN A 72 -7.37 3.92 24.28
CA ASN A 72 -7.02 5.20 23.70
C ASN A 72 -7.23 5.23 22.18
N VAL A 73 -8.38 5.75 21.74
CA VAL A 73 -8.74 5.86 20.31
C VAL A 73 -7.68 6.64 19.51
N LYS A 74 -7.13 7.71 20.08
CA LYS A 74 -6.14 8.56 19.41
C LYS A 74 -4.82 7.84 19.16
N ALA A 75 -4.41 6.94 20.07
CA ALA A 75 -3.20 6.13 19.89
C ALA A 75 -3.31 5.25 18.62
N TYR A 76 -4.44 4.56 18.45
CA TYR A 76 -4.69 3.73 17.28
C TYR A 76 -4.87 4.57 16.00
N TYR A 77 -5.58 5.69 16.08
CA TYR A 77 -5.76 6.59 14.92
C TYR A 77 -4.45 7.20 14.43
N PHE A 78 -3.64 7.76 15.33
CA PHE A 78 -2.33 8.34 14.98
C PHE A 78 -1.33 7.26 14.54
N GLY A 79 -1.33 6.09 15.20
CA GLY A 79 -0.53 4.94 14.79
C GLY A 79 -0.88 4.47 13.38
N GLY A 80 -2.18 4.38 13.06
CA GLY A 80 -2.67 4.06 11.73
C GLY A 80 -2.22 5.07 10.67
N ARG A 81 -2.35 6.38 10.96
CA ARG A 81 -1.87 7.45 10.08
C ARG A 81 -0.36 7.39 9.85
N ALA A 82 0.42 7.15 10.90
CA ALA A 82 1.87 6.98 10.78
C ALA A 82 2.22 5.74 9.93
N ALA A 83 1.50 4.63 10.12
CA ALA A 83 1.70 3.40 9.34
C ALA A 83 1.39 3.60 7.84
N ILE A 84 0.38 4.40 7.46
CA ILE A 84 0.12 4.77 6.06
C ILE A 84 1.35 5.46 5.45
N GLN A 85 1.94 6.42 6.17
CA GLN A 85 3.09 7.19 5.68
C GLN A 85 4.37 6.35 5.62
N LEU A 86 4.48 5.31 6.45
CA LEU A 86 5.57 4.33 6.41
C LEU A 86 5.40 3.25 5.33
N GLY A 87 4.26 3.23 4.60
CA GLY A 87 3.95 2.19 3.61
C GLY A 87 3.44 0.87 4.20
N ASN A 88 3.22 0.80 5.52
CA ASN A 88 2.74 -0.38 6.22
C ASN A 88 1.21 -0.43 6.22
N TYR A 89 0.59 -0.61 5.04
CA TYR A 89 -0.85 -0.46 4.87
C TYR A 89 -1.70 -1.53 5.58
N ASN A 90 -1.21 -2.77 5.70
CA ASN A 90 -1.93 -3.83 6.42
C ASN A 90 -2.09 -3.48 7.90
N GLU A 91 -1.00 -3.02 8.52
CA GLU A 91 -1.03 -2.58 9.92
C GLU A 91 -1.85 -1.30 10.09
N ALA A 92 -1.76 -0.36 9.14
CA ALA A 92 -2.60 0.83 9.15
C ALA A 92 -4.10 0.51 9.17
N ILE A 93 -4.56 -0.41 8.31
CA ILE A 93 -5.96 -0.83 8.28
C ILE A 93 -6.37 -1.46 9.61
N ARG A 94 -5.53 -2.33 10.19
CA ARG A 94 -5.79 -2.97 11.48
C ARG A 94 -5.97 -1.94 12.60
N LEU A 95 -5.03 -0.99 12.70
CA LEU A 95 -5.06 0.07 13.71
C LEU A 95 -6.26 1.02 13.53
N ILE A 96 -6.59 1.40 12.29
CA ILE A 96 -7.73 2.28 12.00
C ILE A 96 -9.07 1.57 12.27
N THR A 97 -9.19 0.28 11.97
CA THR A 97 -10.37 -0.52 12.33
C THR A 97 -10.55 -0.57 13.85
N GLN A 98 -9.47 -0.83 14.59
CA GLN A 98 -9.52 -0.81 16.05
C GLN A 98 -9.91 0.57 16.59
N ALA A 99 -9.40 1.66 15.99
CA ALA A 99 -9.82 3.02 16.34
C ALA A 99 -11.31 3.26 16.07
N LYS A 100 -11.86 2.75 14.96
CA LYS A 100 -13.30 2.84 14.63
C LYS A 100 -14.16 2.12 15.68
N GLU A 101 -13.78 0.91 16.06
CA GLU A 101 -14.51 0.10 17.05
C GLU A 101 -14.51 0.78 18.42
N LEU A 102 -13.36 1.29 18.87
CA LEU A 102 -13.23 2.00 20.13
C LEU A 102 -13.95 3.35 20.13
N ALA A 103 -13.91 4.08 19.00
CA ALA A 103 -14.66 5.33 18.85
C ALA A 103 -16.18 5.08 18.98
N SER A 104 -16.67 4.01 18.36
CA SER A 104 -18.08 3.59 18.45
C SER A 104 -18.45 3.19 19.89
N SER A 105 -17.62 2.38 20.56
CA SER A 105 -17.89 1.94 21.93
C SER A 105 -17.90 3.08 22.94
N GLN A 106 -17.01 4.07 22.76
CA GLN A 106 -16.92 5.26 23.60
C GLN A 106 -17.87 6.40 23.17
N LYS A 107 -18.68 6.18 22.12
CA LYS A 107 -19.57 7.18 21.51
C LYS A 107 -18.86 8.49 21.16
N MET A 108 -17.59 8.41 20.78
CA MET A 108 -16.80 9.56 20.33
C MET A 108 -17.14 9.87 18.87
N ASN A 109 -17.35 11.15 18.56
CA ASN A 109 -17.62 11.58 17.20
C ASN A 109 -16.33 12.03 16.50
N PHE A 110 -15.86 11.24 15.54
CA PHE A 110 -14.74 11.58 14.65
C PHE A 110 -15.19 11.95 13.22
N GLY A 111 -16.51 12.07 12.99
CA GLY A 111 -17.07 12.33 11.66
C GLY A 111 -16.55 11.33 10.62
N ASP A 112 -16.09 11.85 9.47
CA ASP A 112 -15.53 11.05 8.37
C ASP A 112 -14.01 10.85 8.49
N GLU A 113 -13.32 11.35 9.52
CA GLU A 113 -11.85 11.30 9.57
C GLU A 113 -11.30 9.88 9.58
N ILE A 114 -11.83 9.01 10.45
CA ILE A 114 -11.42 7.60 10.56
C ILE A 114 -11.70 6.87 9.24
N HIS A 115 -12.88 7.12 8.65
CA HIS A 115 -13.31 6.49 7.41
C HIS A 115 -12.45 6.97 6.23
N ALA A 116 -12.10 8.25 6.16
CA ALA A 116 -11.22 8.82 5.15
C ALA A 116 -9.81 8.20 5.20
N GLN A 117 -9.23 8.05 6.40
CA GLN A 117 -7.94 7.37 6.56
C GLN A 117 -8.02 5.89 6.17
N MET A 118 -9.13 5.20 6.49
CA MET A 118 -9.34 3.81 6.08
C MET A 118 -9.44 3.68 4.55
N ARG A 119 -10.18 4.57 3.88
CA ARG A 119 -10.28 4.61 2.41
C ARG A 119 -8.92 4.88 1.77
N LEU A 120 -8.16 5.82 2.33
CA LEU A 120 -6.78 6.09 1.90
C LEU A 120 -5.93 4.82 2.04
N ALA A 121 -5.85 4.22 3.22
CA ALA A 121 -5.03 3.02 3.46
C ALA A 121 -5.38 1.87 2.49
N ARG A 122 -6.67 1.62 2.25
CA ARG A 122 -7.12 0.59 1.30
C ARG A 122 -6.75 0.92 -0.15
N ARG A 123 -6.88 2.18 -0.56
CA ARG A 123 -6.50 2.63 -1.91
C ARG A 123 -5.00 2.49 -2.14
N GLU A 124 -4.18 2.93 -1.17
CA GLU A 124 -2.73 2.85 -1.26
C GLU A 124 -2.25 1.38 -1.25
N LYS A 125 -2.86 0.53 -0.40
CA LYS A 125 -2.62 -0.93 -0.42
C LYS A 125 -2.90 -1.52 -1.80
N PHE A 126 -4.09 -1.26 -2.33
CA PHE A 126 -4.49 -1.77 -3.64
C PHE A 126 -3.52 -1.30 -4.73
N ARG A 127 -3.10 -0.03 -4.70
CA ARG A 127 -2.13 0.50 -5.66
C ARG A 127 -0.78 -0.21 -5.56
N MET A 128 -0.27 -0.47 -4.35
CA MET A 128 0.98 -1.20 -4.14
C MET A 128 0.89 -2.64 -4.67
N GLU A 129 -0.22 -3.33 -4.41
CA GLU A 129 -0.44 -4.70 -4.90
C GLU A 129 -0.58 -4.75 -6.43
N GLU A 130 -1.29 -3.79 -7.03
CA GLU A 130 -1.40 -3.67 -8.50
C GLU A 130 -0.05 -3.36 -9.14
N GLU A 131 0.73 -2.43 -8.59
CA GLU A 131 2.06 -2.08 -9.11
C GLU A 131 2.99 -3.29 -9.08
N LYS A 132 2.99 -4.05 -7.98
CA LYS A 132 3.73 -5.30 -7.87
C LYS A 132 3.29 -6.31 -8.94
N ARG A 133 1.97 -6.50 -9.12
CA ARG A 133 1.44 -7.44 -10.12
C ARG A 133 1.82 -7.03 -11.54
N VAL A 134 1.72 -5.75 -11.88
CA VAL A 134 2.10 -5.22 -13.21
C VAL A 134 3.60 -5.40 -13.45
N LYS A 135 4.42 -5.20 -12.42
CA LYS A 135 5.87 -5.42 -12.51
C LYS A 135 6.21 -6.89 -12.78
N GLU A 136 5.66 -7.81 -12.00
CA GLU A 136 5.87 -9.26 -12.17
C GLU A 136 5.42 -9.73 -13.56
N GLU A 137 4.30 -9.21 -14.04
CA GLU A 137 3.77 -9.50 -15.37
C GLU A 137 4.70 -8.98 -16.48
N GLY A 138 5.19 -7.74 -16.37
CA GLY A 138 6.13 -7.17 -17.33
C GLY A 138 7.46 -7.93 -17.36
N GLU A 139 7.97 -8.33 -16.19
CA GLU A 139 9.16 -9.18 -16.09
C GLU A 139 8.94 -10.55 -16.75
N LEU A 140 7.77 -11.17 -16.52
CA LEU A 140 7.40 -12.43 -17.15
C LEU A 140 7.29 -12.31 -18.67
N GLN A 141 6.65 -11.25 -19.18
CA GLN A 141 6.52 -11.03 -20.62
C GLN A 141 7.89 -10.87 -21.29
N ILE A 142 8.81 -10.10 -20.69
CA ILE A 142 10.18 -9.94 -21.19
C ILE A 142 10.92 -11.29 -21.16
N TYR A 143 10.79 -12.05 -20.07
CA TYR A 143 11.42 -13.36 -19.93
C TYR A 143 10.95 -14.36 -21.00
N LEU A 144 9.64 -14.46 -21.22
CA LEU A 144 9.07 -15.34 -22.24
C LEU A 144 9.48 -14.94 -23.65
N ARG A 145 9.48 -13.63 -23.97
CA ARG A 145 9.99 -13.13 -25.25
C ARG A 145 11.45 -13.50 -25.48
N ARG A 146 12.28 -13.41 -24.44
CA ARG A 146 13.69 -13.83 -24.51
C ARG A 146 13.81 -15.32 -24.80
N LEU A 147 13.06 -16.18 -24.12
CA LEU A 147 13.08 -17.62 -24.38
C LEU A 147 12.69 -17.95 -25.82
N ILE A 148 11.69 -17.27 -26.38
CA ILE A 148 11.31 -17.46 -27.80
C ILE A 148 12.46 -17.04 -28.73
N ASN A 149 13.09 -15.90 -28.47
CA ASN A 149 14.25 -15.46 -29.26
C ASN A 149 15.42 -16.44 -29.16
N ASP A 150 15.73 -16.91 -27.94
CA ASP A 150 16.83 -17.85 -27.70
C ASP A 150 16.57 -19.20 -28.40
N ASP A 151 15.30 -19.67 -28.42
CA ASP A 151 14.91 -20.89 -29.14
C ASP A 151 15.02 -20.73 -30.67
N VAL A 152 14.52 -19.61 -31.22
CA VAL A 152 14.67 -19.28 -32.64
C VAL A 152 16.16 -19.20 -33.02
N ASN A 153 16.97 -18.50 -32.24
CA ASN A 153 18.40 -18.37 -32.49
C ASN A 153 19.12 -19.73 -32.44
N ARG A 154 18.74 -20.61 -31.51
CA ARG A 154 19.29 -21.97 -31.43
C ARG A 154 18.96 -22.78 -32.67
N ARG A 155 17.68 -22.83 -33.08
CA ARG A 155 17.24 -23.58 -34.27
C ARG A 155 17.91 -23.05 -35.55
N VAL A 156 18.02 -21.73 -35.69
CA VAL A 156 18.73 -21.10 -36.83
C VAL A 156 20.21 -21.48 -36.80
N ALA A 157 20.87 -21.46 -35.64
CA ALA A 157 22.28 -21.85 -35.53
C ALA A 157 22.51 -23.33 -35.89
N GLU A 158 21.63 -24.23 -35.46
CA GLU A 158 21.69 -25.66 -35.81
C GLU A 158 21.55 -25.90 -37.32
N LEU A 159 20.67 -25.15 -38.00
CA LEU A 159 20.54 -25.21 -39.46
C LEU A 159 21.80 -24.68 -40.17
N VAL A 160 22.37 -23.58 -39.68
CA VAL A 160 23.61 -23.01 -40.22
C VAL A 160 24.80 -23.96 -40.05
N SER A 161 24.91 -24.66 -38.90
CA SER A 161 26.01 -25.60 -38.68
C SER A 161 25.92 -26.88 -39.53
N ASN A 162 24.71 -27.27 -39.97
CA ASN A 162 24.49 -28.50 -40.72
C ASN A 162 24.65 -28.35 -42.25
N SER A 163 24.88 -27.13 -42.77
CA SER A 163 24.72 -26.78 -44.19
C SER A 163 25.97 -26.22 -44.89
N GLU A 164 27.18 -26.74 -44.60
CA GLU A 164 28.46 -26.26 -45.19
C GLU A 164 28.65 -26.53 -46.71
N GLY A 165 27.59 -26.79 -47.50
CA GLY A 165 27.67 -27.07 -48.95
C GLY A 165 26.91 -26.08 -49.83
N ASP A 166 27.60 -25.48 -50.81
CA ASP A 166 27.15 -24.39 -51.71
C ASP A 166 25.83 -24.64 -52.48
N SER A 167 25.38 -25.90 -52.62
CA SER A 167 24.20 -26.24 -53.43
C SER A 167 22.85 -26.12 -52.72
N LYS A 168 22.81 -25.76 -51.42
CA LYS A 168 21.58 -25.72 -50.59
C LYS A 168 21.22 -24.35 -49.99
N GLN A 169 21.88 -23.27 -50.40
CA GLN A 169 21.69 -21.95 -49.79
C GLN A 169 20.25 -21.40 -49.88
N ASN A 170 19.54 -21.64 -50.99
CA ASN A 170 18.16 -21.17 -51.14
C ASN A 170 17.16 -21.92 -50.24
N ALA A 171 17.27 -23.24 -50.13
CA ALA A 171 16.39 -24.03 -49.26
C ALA A 171 16.63 -23.70 -47.77
N MET A 172 17.89 -23.45 -47.40
CA MET A 172 18.25 -22.99 -46.06
C MET A 172 17.67 -21.62 -45.72
N ALA A 173 17.66 -20.69 -46.67
CA ALA A 173 17.06 -19.37 -46.48
C ALA A 173 15.54 -19.47 -46.23
N GLU A 174 14.85 -20.35 -46.98
CA GLU A 174 13.42 -20.63 -46.79
C GLU A 174 13.12 -21.24 -45.42
N ASP A 175 13.92 -22.21 -44.96
CA ASP A 175 13.74 -22.85 -43.65
C ASP A 175 14.00 -21.85 -42.49
N ILE A 176 15.00 -20.98 -42.62
CA ILE A 176 15.29 -19.92 -41.65
C ILE A 176 14.13 -18.92 -41.60
N GLU A 177 13.63 -18.50 -42.76
CA GLU A 177 12.48 -17.60 -42.84
C GLU A 177 11.27 -18.22 -42.14
N GLN A 178 10.98 -19.50 -42.37
CA GLN A 178 9.87 -20.19 -41.72
C GLN A 178 10.00 -20.24 -40.19
N ILE A 179 11.20 -20.54 -39.67
CA ILE A 179 11.46 -20.57 -38.21
C ILE A 179 11.34 -19.16 -37.61
N THR A 180 11.84 -18.14 -38.30
CA THR A 180 11.71 -16.76 -37.81
C THR A 180 10.24 -16.30 -37.80
N MET A 181 9.48 -16.63 -38.85
CA MET A 181 8.04 -16.36 -38.91
C MET A 181 7.27 -17.09 -37.79
N GLU A 182 7.58 -18.34 -37.50
CA GLU A 182 6.97 -19.10 -36.39
C GLU A 182 7.25 -18.41 -35.04
N GLY A 183 8.50 -17.97 -34.83
CA GLY A 183 8.89 -17.22 -33.65
C GLY A 183 8.16 -15.89 -33.50
N GLU A 184 7.94 -15.17 -34.60
CA GLU A 184 7.12 -13.94 -34.61
C GLU A 184 5.65 -14.22 -34.31
N GLN A 185 5.08 -15.30 -34.84
CA GLN A 185 3.72 -15.72 -34.53
C GLN A 185 3.55 -16.03 -33.04
N TYR A 186 4.50 -16.76 -32.42
CA TYR A 186 4.44 -17.03 -30.99
C TYR A 186 4.56 -15.76 -30.13
N LYS A 187 5.41 -14.80 -30.53
CA LYS A 187 5.47 -13.49 -29.85
C LYS A 187 4.15 -12.73 -29.99
N ALA A 188 3.53 -12.74 -31.16
CA ALA A 188 2.25 -12.09 -31.39
C ALA A 188 1.11 -12.73 -30.56
N GLN A 189 1.10 -14.06 -30.46
CA GLN A 189 0.16 -14.79 -29.59
C GLN A 189 0.38 -14.45 -28.11
N LEU A 190 1.65 -14.38 -27.68
CA LEU A 190 2.01 -13.97 -26.32
C LEU A 190 1.49 -12.57 -26.01
N ASP A 191 1.72 -11.61 -26.91
CA ASP A 191 1.26 -10.24 -26.74
C ASP A 191 -0.26 -10.14 -26.73
N SER A 192 -0.95 -10.93 -27.56
CA SER A 192 -2.40 -11.03 -27.53
C SER A 192 -2.91 -11.53 -26.18
N LEU A 193 -2.24 -12.51 -25.58
CA LEU A 193 -2.61 -13.04 -24.25
C LEU A 193 -2.49 -11.97 -23.16
N PHE A 194 -1.37 -11.23 -23.13
CA PHE A 194 -1.18 -10.15 -22.14
C PHE A 194 -2.15 -8.98 -22.40
N ALA A 195 -2.47 -8.66 -23.66
CA ALA A 195 -3.47 -7.65 -23.99
C ALA A 195 -4.88 -8.01 -23.48
N GLN A 196 -5.27 -9.29 -23.56
CA GLN A 196 -6.56 -9.75 -23.00
C GLN A 196 -6.64 -9.57 -21.48
N ILE A 197 -5.52 -9.73 -20.77
CA ILE A 197 -5.46 -9.51 -19.32
C ILE A 197 -5.67 -8.02 -19.01
N ASP A 198 -5.05 -7.13 -19.78
CA ASP A 198 -5.19 -5.68 -19.61
C ASP A 198 -6.62 -5.19 -19.88
N ASP A 199 -7.31 -5.73 -20.87
CA ASP A 199 -8.72 -5.38 -21.13
C ASP A 199 -9.64 -5.77 -19.97
N ARG A 200 -9.40 -6.93 -19.34
CA ARG A 200 -10.13 -7.35 -18.14
C ARG A 200 -9.89 -6.42 -16.94
N ARG A 201 -8.77 -5.69 -16.90
CA ARG A 201 -8.50 -4.70 -15.83
C ARG A 201 -9.32 -3.43 -15.99
N ARG A 202 -9.57 -3.01 -17.24
CA ARG A 202 -10.24 -1.75 -17.58
C ARG A 202 -11.74 -1.82 -17.30
N LYS A 203 -12.37 -2.96 -17.55
CA LYS A 203 -13.80 -3.15 -17.30
C LYS A 203 -14.02 -3.79 -15.94
N ARG A 204 -14.55 -3.01 -14.99
CA ARG A 204 -15.01 -3.52 -13.69
C ARG A 204 -16.46 -3.12 -13.51
N GLU A 205 -17.35 -4.05 -13.83
CA GLU A 205 -18.77 -3.90 -13.54
C GLU A 205 -19.08 -4.63 -12.23
N ILE A 206 -19.82 -3.96 -11.36
CA ILE A 206 -20.27 -4.54 -10.09
C ILE A 206 -21.66 -5.13 -10.36
N PRO A 207 -21.89 -6.42 -10.13
CA PRO A 207 -23.22 -7.02 -10.32
C PRO A 207 -24.31 -6.25 -9.59
N ASP A 208 -25.44 -5.99 -10.26
CA ASP A 208 -26.52 -5.13 -9.75
C ASP A 208 -27.04 -5.54 -8.36
N PHE A 209 -27.08 -6.84 -8.07
CA PHE A 209 -27.52 -7.35 -6.77
C PHE A 209 -26.55 -7.05 -5.61
N LEU A 210 -25.31 -6.62 -5.89
CA LEU A 210 -24.35 -6.12 -4.91
C LEU A 210 -24.39 -4.60 -4.77
N CYS A 211 -25.16 -3.91 -5.62
CA CYS A 211 -25.31 -2.47 -5.61
C CYS A 211 -26.53 -2.04 -4.80
N GLY A 212 -26.38 -0.95 -4.04
CA GLY A 212 -27.51 -0.35 -3.36
C GLY A 212 -28.47 0.31 -4.36
N LYS A 213 -29.78 0.09 -4.21
CA LYS A 213 -30.81 0.69 -5.07
C LYS A 213 -30.82 2.23 -5.05
N ILE A 214 -30.24 2.83 -4.01
CA ILE A 214 -30.15 4.29 -3.84
C ILE A 214 -28.75 4.79 -4.20
N SER A 215 -27.71 4.17 -3.65
CA SER A 215 -26.33 4.61 -3.86
C SER A 215 -25.79 4.29 -5.26
N CYS A 216 -26.41 3.33 -5.96
CA CYS A 216 -25.91 2.74 -7.21
C CYS A 216 -24.44 2.33 -7.13
N ALA A 217 -23.99 2.00 -5.92
CA ALA A 217 -22.61 1.66 -5.58
C ALA A 217 -22.60 0.40 -4.70
N LEU A 218 -21.44 -0.23 -4.58
CA LEU A 218 -21.25 -1.43 -3.77
C LEU A 218 -21.80 -1.24 -2.35
N LEU A 219 -22.64 -2.18 -1.92
CA LEU A 219 -23.20 -2.21 -0.57
C LEU A 219 -22.06 -2.34 0.46
N GLN A 220 -21.92 -1.35 1.34
CA GLN A 220 -20.96 -1.39 2.45
C GLN A 220 -21.59 -1.99 3.71
N ASP A 221 -22.82 -1.57 4.02
CA ASP A 221 -23.60 -2.03 5.17
C ASP A 221 -25.00 -2.47 4.67
N PRO A 222 -25.15 -3.70 4.14
CA PRO A 222 -26.41 -4.16 3.57
C PRO A 222 -27.47 -4.34 4.67
N VAL A 223 -28.60 -3.66 4.51
CA VAL A 223 -29.78 -3.81 5.39
C VAL A 223 -30.96 -4.28 4.54
N ILE A 224 -31.60 -5.36 4.97
CA ILE A 224 -32.77 -5.95 4.30
C ILE A 224 -34.01 -5.41 5.01
N THR A 225 -34.91 -4.79 4.25
CA THR A 225 -36.25 -4.43 4.73
C THR A 225 -37.19 -5.63 4.59
N PRO A 226 -38.14 -5.85 5.53
CA PRO A 226 -39.19 -6.88 5.40
C PRO A 226 -40.01 -6.75 4.12
#